data_AF-W7IV01-F1
#
_entry.id   AF-W7IV01-F1
#
_cell.length_a   1.000
_cell.length_b   1.000
_cell.length_c   1.000
_cell.angle_alpha   90.00
_cell.angle_beta   90.00
_cell.angle_gamma   90.00
#
_symmetry.space_group_name_H-M   'P 1'
#
loop_
_entity.id
_entity.type
_entity.pdbx_description
1 polymer ?
#
loop_
_entity_poly.entity_id
_entity_poly.type
_entity_poly.pdbx_seq_one_letter_code
_entity_poly.pdbx_strand_id
1 'polypeptide(L)'
;MRPLLWTPTYRRVVRTAFATVPHYRELWALHGRTDPTLVPGRTGAHAGATPAEVAVERLPDLVPLRGGPAEANPYRGLETAPLGHPVPLAAARDHPGAGIIRDDLLGVLAVRADCGRWHLCHRDVYARATPLGLAFTLLRQRSPMLVDIAPGTQGAVGACPIHGKPVVEL
;
A
#
# COMPACT_ATOMS: atom_id res chain seq x y z
N MET A 1 -3.79 18.80 -13.55
CA MET A 1 -3.34 17.90 -12.48
C MET A 1 -2.03 17.25 -12.90
N ARG A 2 -0.93 17.43 -12.16
CA ARG A 2 0.31 16.69 -12.42
C ARG A 2 0.01 15.19 -12.23
N PRO A 3 0.34 14.30 -13.18
CA PRO A 3 0.27 12.87 -12.91
C PRO A 3 1.19 12.60 -11.72
N LEU A 4 0.63 12.03 -10.65
CA LEU A 4 1.42 11.60 -9.50
C LEU A 4 2.52 10.68 -10.05
N LEU A 5 3.79 11.06 -9.83
CA LEU A 5 5.01 10.36 -10.26
C LEU A 5 5.06 8.88 -9.82
N TRP A 6 4.11 8.46 -8.97
CA TRP A 6 3.86 7.10 -8.53
C TRP A 6 3.44 6.12 -9.61
N THR A 7 2.75 6.61 -10.64
CA THR A 7 2.08 5.75 -11.61
C THR A 7 3.04 4.72 -12.26
N PRO A 8 4.27 5.07 -12.67
CA PRO A 8 5.20 4.10 -13.26
C PRO A 8 5.76 3.07 -12.27
N THR A 9 6.20 3.49 -11.07
CA THR A 9 6.79 2.57 -10.07
C THR A 9 5.74 1.58 -9.58
N TYR A 10 4.55 2.06 -9.24
CA TYR A 10 3.42 1.21 -8.88
C TYR A 10 3.13 0.20 -10.00
N ARG A 11 2.94 0.66 -11.24
CA ARG A 11 2.68 -0.24 -12.39
C ARG A 11 3.76 -1.29 -12.57
N ARG A 12 5.03 -0.95 -12.36
CA ARG A 12 6.15 -1.90 -12.42
C ARG A 12 6.05 -2.96 -11.32
N VAL A 13 5.76 -2.56 -10.08
CA VAL A 13 5.61 -3.50 -8.95
C VAL A 13 4.43 -4.44 -9.18
N VAL A 14 3.27 -3.90 -9.58
CA VAL A 14 2.08 -4.69 -9.92
C VAL A 14 2.37 -5.70 -11.05
N ARG A 15 3.06 -5.28 -12.11
CA ARG A 15 3.51 -6.18 -13.20
C ARG A 15 4.45 -7.27 -12.72
N THR A 16 5.39 -6.92 -11.84
CA THR A 16 6.33 -7.89 -11.29
C THR A 16 5.62 -8.90 -10.39
N ALA A 17 4.69 -8.43 -9.55
CA ALA A 17 3.89 -9.27 -8.67
C ALA A 17 3.06 -10.27 -9.49
N PHE A 18 2.33 -9.81 -10.50
CA PHE A 18 1.56 -10.68 -11.39
C PHE A 18 2.42 -11.74 -12.12
N ALA A 19 3.60 -11.34 -12.59
CA ALA A 19 4.50 -12.24 -13.30
C ALA A 19 5.11 -13.30 -12.36
N THR A 20 5.35 -12.95 -11.10
CA THR A 20 6.20 -13.75 -10.20
C THR A 20 5.51 -14.32 -8.97
N VAL A 21 4.26 -13.96 -8.67
CA VAL A 21 3.51 -14.43 -7.50
C VAL A 21 2.19 -15.05 -7.98
N PRO A 22 2.04 -16.38 -7.91
CA PRO A 22 0.84 -17.08 -8.40
C PRO A 22 -0.46 -16.57 -7.79
N HIS A 23 -0.45 -16.24 -6.49
CA HIS A 23 -1.62 -15.71 -5.79
C HIS A 23 -2.25 -14.50 -6.49
N TYR A 24 -1.44 -13.52 -6.91
CA TYR A 24 -1.98 -12.34 -7.61
C TYR A 24 -2.53 -12.68 -8.98
N ARG A 25 -1.93 -13.64 -9.69
CA ARG A 25 -2.42 -14.08 -10.99
C ARG A 25 -3.78 -14.75 -10.85
N GLU A 26 -3.92 -15.65 -9.88
CA GLU A 26 -5.16 -16.38 -9.60
C GLU A 26 -6.27 -15.43 -9.15
N LEU A 27 -5.99 -14.59 -8.15
CA LEU A 27 -6.94 -13.60 -7.64
C LEU A 27 -7.45 -12.70 -8.78
N TRP A 28 -6.56 -12.21 -9.63
CA TRP A 28 -6.95 -11.32 -10.72
C TRP A 28 -7.65 -12.06 -11.86
N ALA A 29 -7.23 -13.29 -12.19
CA ALA A 29 -7.90 -14.13 -13.19
C ALA A 29 -9.35 -14.48 -12.78
N LEU A 30 -9.57 -14.87 -11.52
CA LEU A 30 -10.90 -15.14 -10.95
C LEU A 30 -11.85 -13.94 -11.04
N HIS A 31 -11.27 -12.75 -11.14
CA HIS A 31 -11.98 -11.50 -11.20
C HIS A 31 -11.94 -10.83 -12.59
N GLY A 32 -11.54 -11.58 -13.63
CA GLY A 32 -11.59 -11.17 -15.03
C GLY A 32 -10.49 -10.20 -15.46
N ARG A 33 -9.35 -10.17 -14.74
CA ARG A 33 -8.21 -9.28 -14.99
C ARG A 33 -7.00 -10.10 -15.48
N THR A 34 -6.53 -9.80 -16.69
CA THR A 34 -5.45 -10.55 -17.38
C THR A 34 -4.15 -9.78 -17.58
N ASP A 35 -4.14 -8.46 -17.35
CA ASP A 35 -2.95 -7.61 -17.31
C ASP A 35 -3.06 -6.63 -16.12
N PRO A 36 -1.95 -6.15 -15.54
CA PRO A 36 -1.94 -5.07 -14.54
C PRO A 36 -2.63 -3.76 -14.93
N THR A 37 -2.98 -3.54 -16.20
CA THR A 37 -3.87 -2.43 -16.60
C THR A 37 -5.25 -2.66 -15.98
N LEU A 38 -5.76 -1.81 -15.09
CA LEU A 38 -6.50 -0.59 -15.41
C LEU A 38 -7.43 -0.71 -16.63
N VAL A 39 -7.93 -1.91 -16.97
CA VAL A 39 -8.94 -2.08 -18.00
C VAL A 39 -10.21 -1.38 -17.50
N PRO A 40 -10.67 -0.30 -18.16
CA PRO A 40 -11.95 0.30 -17.83
C PRO A 40 -13.05 -0.76 -17.96
N GLY A 41 -13.82 -0.99 -16.91
CA GLY A 41 -14.94 -1.94 -16.90
C GLY A 41 -14.64 -3.37 -16.43
N ARG A 42 -13.39 -3.70 -16.04
CA ARG A 42 -13.08 -4.97 -15.35
C ARG A 42 -12.16 -4.74 -14.16
N THR A 43 -12.75 -4.35 -13.03
CA THR A 43 -12.02 -3.98 -11.82
C THR A 43 -11.79 -5.16 -10.88
N GLY A 44 -12.50 -6.27 -11.07
CA GLY A 44 -12.52 -7.36 -10.12
C GLY A 44 -13.15 -7.02 -8.77
N ALA A 45 -13.30 -8.01 -7.89
CA ALA A 45 -13.81 -7.76 -6.54
C ALA A 45 -12.91 -6.73 -5.84
N HIS A 46 -13.53 -5.74 -5.18
CA HIS A 46 -12.84 -4.68 -4.46
C HIS A 46 -11.77 -3.93 -5.27
N ALA A 47 -11.96 -3.81 -6.58
CA ALA A 47 -10.98 -3.22 -7.49
C ALA A 47 -9.61 -3.94 -7.47
N GLY A 48 -9.57 -5.23 -7.12
CA GLY A 48 -8.38 -6.07 -7.02
C GLY A 48 -7.59 -5.91 -5.72
N ALA A 49 -8.13 -5.19 -4.73
CA ALA A 49 -7.52 -5.10 -3.41
C ALA A 49 -7.78 -6.35 -2.58
N THR A 50 -6.81 -6.71 -1.74
CA THR A 50 -6.86 -7.89 -0.85
C THR A 50 -7.01 -7.40 0.59
N PRO A 51 -7.98 -7.88 1.38
CA PRO A 51 -8.04 -7.59 2.80
C PRO A 51 -6.76 -8.03 3.53
N ALA A 52 -6.31 -7.25 4.51
CA ALA A 52 -5.05 -7.51 5.21
C ALA A 52 -5.06 -8.88 5.92
N GLU A 53 -6.19 -9.27 6.51
CA GLU A 53 -6.39 -10.57 7.16
C GLU A 53 -6.15 -11.74 6.19
N VAL A 54 -6.67 -11.65 4.97
CA VAL A 54 -6.45 -12.67 3.92
C VAL A 54 -4.98 -12.70 3.50
N ALA A 55 -4.34 -11.53 3.41
CA ALA A 55 -2.93 -11.43 3.07
C ALA A 55 -2.03 -12.04 4.17
N VAL A 56 -2.38 -11.87 5.45
CA VAL A 56 -1.69 -12.49 6.59
C VAL A 56 -1.81 -14.01 6.53
N GLU A 57 -3.02 -14.54 6.35
CA GLU A 57 -3.28 -15.98 6.25
C GLU A 57 -2.52 -16.64 5.10
N ARG A 58 -2.26 -15.88 4.03
CA ARG A 58 -1.63 -16.35 2.78
C ARG A 58 -0.24 -15.77 2.55
N LEU A 59 0.46 -15.30 3.59
CA LEU A 59 1.80 -14.72 3.47
C LEU A 59 2.78 -15.58 2.64
N PRO A 60 2.85 -16.91 2.82
CA PRO A 60 3.69 -17.78 1.99
C PRO A 60 3.32 -17.74 0.49
N ASP A 61 2.05 -17.57 0.15
CA ASP A 61 1.56 -17.51 -1.24
C ASP A 61 1.90 -16.17 -1.92
N LEU A 62 2.28 -15.16 -1.13
CA LEU A 62 2.73 -13.85 -1.61
C LEU A 62 4.25 -13.81 -1.87
N VAL A 63 4.96 -14.91 -1.62
CA VAL A 63 6.38 -15.06 -1.94
C VAL A 63 6.55 -15.27 -3.46
N PRO A 64 7.45 -14.52 -4.11
CA PRO A 64 7.73 -14.75 -5.52
C PRO A 64 8.28 -16.14 -5.81
N LEU A 65 8.03 -16.66 -7.02
CA LEU A 65 8.55 -17.92 -7.53
C LEU A 65 10.09 -18.05 -7.48
N ARG A 66 10.80 -16.91 -7.49
CA ARG A 66 12.27 -16.86 -7.31
C ARG A 66 12.71 -17.06 -5.84
N GLY A 67 11.77 -17.24 -4.92
CA GLY A 67 11.99 -17.32 -3.49
C GLY A 67 12.14 -15.97 -2.79
N GLY A 68 12.36 -16.05 -1.48
CA GLY A 68 12.51 -14.93 -0.55
C GLY A 68 11.88 -15.24 0.81
N PRO A 69 12.08 -14.38 1.83
CA PRO A 69 11.40 -14.53 3.10
C PRO A 69 9.87 -14.41 2.93
N ALA A 70 9.13 -15.24 3.65
CA ALA A 70 7.67 -15.18 3.74
C ALA A 70 7.19 -14.19 4.81
N GLU A 71 8.08 -13.76 5.71
CA GLU A 71 7.78 -12.80 6.75
C GLU A 71 7.81 -11.37 6.19
N ALA A 72 6.75 -10.61 6.46
CA ALA A 72 6.77 -9.18 6.23
C ALA A 72 7.70 -8.51 7.24
N ASN A 73 8.44 -7.48 6.81
CA ASN A 73 9.28 -6.70 7.70
C ASN A 73 8.48 -5.51 8.27
N PRO A 74 8.02 -5.55 9.52
CA PRO A 74 7.21 -4.48 10.12
C PRO A 74 8.04 -3.22 10.41
N TYR A 75 9.37 -3.33 10.37
CA TYR A 75 10.31 -2.22 10.57
C TYR A 75 10.72 -1.57 9.25
N ARG A 76 10.23 -2.06 8.12
CA ARG A 76 10.44 -1.45 6.80
C ARG A 76 10.14 0.05 6.87
N GLY A 77 11.04 0.84 6.29
CA GLY A 77 10.87 2.28 6.13
C GLY A 77 11.26 3.07 7.37
N LEU A 78 11.49 2.43 8.52
CA LEU A 78 12.03 3.08 9.71
C LEU A 78 13.48 3.52 9.53
N GLU A 79 14.22 2.91 8.59
CA GLU A 79 15.55 3.38 8.20
C GLU A 79 15.54 4.77 7.55
N THR A 80 14.38 5.22 7.05
CA THR A 80 14.21 6.51 6.36
C THR A 80 13.14 7.41 6.95
N ALA A 81 12.28 6.88 7.83
CA ALA A 81 11.24 7.66 8.48
C ALA A 81 11.86 8.57 9.56
N PRO A 82 11.37 9.81 9.72
CA PRO A 82 11.74 10.64 10.87
C PRO A 82 11.40 9.91 12.18
N LEU A 83 12.18 10.16 13.23
CA LEU A 83 11.85 9.70 14.58
C LEU A 83 10.47 10.25 15.00
N GLY A 84 9.59 9.39 15.49
CA GLY A 84 8.24 9.76 15.91
C GLY A 84 7.52 8.59 16.57
N HIS A 85 6.49 8.88 17.36
CA HIS A 85 5.71 7.84 18.04
C HIS A 85 4.90 7.03 17.03
N PRO A 86 4.99 5.68 17.05
CA PRO A 86 4.14 4.83 16.24
C PRO A 86 2.67 5.06 16.58
N VAL A 87 1.85 5.26 15.55
CA VAL A 87 0.40 5.41 15.63
C VAL A 87 -0.21 4.31 14.78
N PRO A 88 -1.00 3.38 15.35
CA PRO A 88 -1.73 2.41 14.56
C PRO A 88 -2.61 3.12 13.53
N LEU A 89 -2.65 2.61 12.30
CA LEU A 89 -3.41 3.24 11.22
C LEU A 89 -4.88 3.52 11.60
N ALA A 90 -5.53 2.59 12.31
CA ALA A 90 -6.90 2.75 12.79
C ALA A 90 -7.09 3.91 13.79
N ALA A 91 -6.04 4.31 14.51
CA ALA A 91 -6.07 5.40 15.50
C ALA A 91 -5.59 6.75 14.93
N ALA A 92 -5.07 6.77 13.69
CA ALA A 92 -4.36 7.92 13.16
C ALA A 92 -5.27 9.13 12.85
N ARG A 93 -6.56 8.89 12.65
CA ARG A 93 -7.56 9.94 12.42
C ARG A 93 -7.69 10.89 13.62
N ASP A 94 -7.70 10.34 14.83
CA ASP A 94 -7.98 11.08 16.06
C ASP A 94 -6.69 11.50 16.80
N HIS A 95 -5.52 11.19 16.24
CA HIS A 95 -4.25 11.48 16.90
C HIS A 95 -3.89 12.98 16.84
N PRO A 96 -3.75 13.68 17.97
CA PRO A 96 -3.62 15.14 17.99
C PRO A 96 -2.20 15.64 17.72
N GLY A 97 -1.18 14.79 17.80
CA GLY A 97 0.24 15.20 17.74
C GLY A 97 1.02 14.69 16.52
N ALA A 98 2.33 14.95 16.55
CA ALA A 98 3.28 14.31 15.64
C ALA A 98 3.25 12.79 15.82
N GLY A 99 3.55 12.06 14.74
CA GLY A 99 3.53 10.61 14.78
C GLY A 99 3.86 9.99 13.43
N ILE A 100 3.94 8.67 13.45
CA ILE A 100 4.19 7.83 12.29
C ILE A 100 3.07 6.81 12.20
N ILE A 101 2.29 6.84 11.12
CA ILE A 101 1.33 5.79 10.82
C ILE A 101 2.10 4.51 10.54
N ARG A 102 1.82 3.48 11.35
CA ARG A 102 2.36 2.14 11.19
C ARG A 102 1.23 1.12 11.13
N ASP A 103 1.47 0.08 10.35
CA ASP A 103 0.68 -1.14 10.28
C ASP A 103 1.61 -2.34 10.49
N ASP A 104 1.13 -3.41 11.13
CA ASP A 104 1.97 -4.56 11.48
C ASP A 104 2.37 -5.40 10.27
N LEU A 105 1.54 -5.44 9.22
CA LEU A 105 1.84 -6.13 7.98
C LEU A 105 2.62 -5.21 7.01
N LEU A 106 2.24 -3.94 6.93
CA LEU A 106 2.71 -3.01 5.89
C LEU A 106 3.88 -2.12 6.35
N GLY A 107 4.19 -2.08 7.65
CA GLY A 107 5.24 -1.25 8.22
C GLY A 107 4.85 0.22 8.26
N VAL A 108 5.82 1.13 8.01
CA VAL A 108 5.59 2.57 8.04
C VAL A 108 4.90 3.07 6.77
N LEU A 109 3.75 3.73 6.92
CA LEU A 109 2.94 4.21 5.81
C LEU A 109 3.07 5.72 5.58
N ALA A 110 2.99 6.51 6.65
CA ALA A 110 2.94 7.97 6.56
C ALA A 110 3.47 8.63 7.83
N VAL A 111 3.85 9.89 7.71
CA VAL A 111 4.37 10.71 8.82
C VAL A 111 3.56 11.99 8.88
N ARG A 112 3.22 12.43 10.08
CA ARG A 112 2.54 13.72 10.22
C ARG A 112 3.55 14.85 10.06
N ALA A 113 3.39 15.64 9.01
CA ALA A 113 4.23 16.81 8.78
C ALA A 113 3.81 17.98 9.69
N ASP A 114 4.66 18.98 9.78
CA ASP A 114 4.41 20.27 10.44
C ASP A 114 3.15 20.99 9.90
N CYS A 115 2.79 20.75 8.63
CA CYS A 115 1.54 21.24 8.04
C CYS A 115 0.27 20.51 8.54
N GLY A 116 0.39 19.61 9.52
CA GLY A 116 -0.71 18.93 10.19
C GLY A 116 -1.29 17.72 9.44
N ARG A 117 -0.82 17.44 8.22
CA ARG A 117 -1.32 16.36 7.36
C ARG A 117 -0.45 15.10 7.46
N TRP A 118 -1.05 13.94 7.21
CA TRP A 118 -0.36 12.66 7.10
C TRP A 118 0.26 12.49 5.71
N HIS A 119 1.55 12.79 5.61
CA HIS A 119 2.30 12.64 4.37
C HIS A 119 2.70 11.18 4.15
N LEU A 120 2.30 10.60 3.03
CA LEU A 120 2.69 9.24 2.70
C LEU A 120 4.22 9.16 2.54
N CYS A 121 4.82 8.06 3.00
CA CYS A 121 6.20 7.67 2.70
C CYS A 121 6.31 7.27 1.22
N HIS A 122 6.09 8.24 0.35
CA HIS A 122 5.73 8.12 -1.06
C HIS A 122 6.80 7.50 -1.96
N ARG A 123 8.02 7.28 -1.43
CA ARG A 123 9.10 6.56 -2.10
C ARG A 123 9.00 5.05 -1.88
N ASP A 124 8.38 4.64 -0.80
CA ASP A 124 8.35 3.26 -0.31
C ASP A 124 6.95 2.67 -0.32
N VAL A 125 5.92 3.53 -0.29
CA VAL A 125 4.50 3.17 -0.23
C VAL A 125 3.72 3.93 -1.30
N TYR A 126 2.83 3.22 -1.98
CA TYR A 126 1.75 3.78 -2.78
C TYR A 126 0.41 3.49 -2.10
N ALA A 127 -0.52 4.44 -2.16
CA ALA A 127 -1.87 4.26 -1.64
C ALA A 127 -2.90 4.64 -2.71
N ARG A 128 -4.08 4.00 -2.66
CA ARG A 128 -5.26 4.38 -3.44
C ARG A 128 -6.55 4.02 -2.71
N ALA A 129 -7.63 4.72 -3.02
CA ALA A 129 -8.97 4.36 -2.55
C ALA A 129 -9.51 3.14 -3.32
N THR A 130 -10.24 2.28 -2.60
CA THR A 130 -10.89 1.07 -3.09
C THR A 130 -12.22 0.86 -2.36
N PRO A 131 -13.10 -0.06 -2.81
CA PRO A 131 -14.30 -0.43 -2.05
C PRO A 131 -14.03 -1.00 -0.63
N LEU A 132 -12.81 -1.44 -0.32
CA LEU A 132 -12.40 -1.88 1.04
C LEU A 132 -11.79 -0.74 1.88
N GLY A 133 -11.78 0.50 1.37
CA GLY A 133 -11.04 1.62 1.93
C GLY A 133 -9.70 1.83 1.24
N LEU A 134 -8.74 2.42 1.95
CA LEU A 134 -7.39 2.63 1.44
C LEU A 134 -6.66 1.30 1.27
N ALA A 135 -6.16 1.06 0.06
CA ALA A 135 -5.25 -0.05 -0.23
C ALA A 135 -3.83 0.47 -0.44
N PHE A 136 -2.85 -0.26 0.08
CA PHE A 136 -1.45 0.10 0.05
C PHE A 136 -0.62 -0.91 -0.73
N THR A 137 0.37 -0.41 -1.47
CA THR A 137 1.37 -1.23 -2.17
C THR A 137 2.76 -0.85 -1.69
N LEU A 138 3.55 -1.83 -1.26
CA LEU A 138 4.93 -1.63 -0.84
C LEU A 138 5.86 -1.65 -2.05
N LEU A 139 6.36 -0.48 -2.43
CA LEU A 139 7.07 -0.28 -3.69
C LEU A 139 8.46 -0.93 -3.73
N ARG A 140 9.04 -1.18 -2.55
CA ARG A 140 10.40 -1.71 -2.41
C ARG A 140 10.44 -3.09 -1.77
N GLN A 141 9.30 -3.70 -1.43
CA GLN A 141 9.29 -5.06 -0.87
C GLN A 141 9.37 -6.06 -1.97
N ARG A 142 10.44 -6.86 -1.96
CA ARG A 142 10.66 -7.89 -2.97
C ARG A 142 10.16 -9.26 -2.55
N SER A 143 9.92 -9.49 -1.25
CA SER A 143 9.31 -10.70 -0.69
C SER A 143 8.90 -10.45 0.77
N PRO A 144 7.72 -10.91 1.22
CA PRO A 144 6.55 -11.19 0.38
C PRO A 144 6.17 -9.92 -0.40
N MET A 145 5.68 -10.04 -1.64
CA MET A 145 5.25 -8.87 -2.40
C MET A 145 3.86 -8.44 -1.93
N LEU A 146 3.74 -7.27 -1.31
CA LEU A 146 2.48 -6.75 -0.79
C LEU A 146 1.95 -5.64 -1.71
N VAL A 147 0.94 -5.99 -2.50
CA VAL A 147 0.29 -5.15 -3.52
C VAL A 147 -1.19 -5.02 -3.22
N ASP A 148 -1.69 -3.78 -3.22
CA ASP A 148 -3.08 -3.41 -2.97
C ASP A 148 -3.68 -4.10 -1.73
N ILE A 149 -2.95 -4.08 -0.62
CA ILE A 149 -3.42 -4.64 0.65
C ILE A 149 -4.26 -3.59 1.39
N ALA A 150 -5.47 -3.97 1.79
CA ALA A 150 -6.44 -3.10 2.45
C ALA A 150 -6.60 -3.47 3.93
N PRO A 151 -6.05 -2.67 4.88
CA PRO A 151 -6.21 -2.90 6.33
C PRO A 151 -7.56 -2.39 6.88
N GLY A 152 -8.59 -2.25 6.03
CA GLY A 152 -9.94 -1.82 6.43
C GLY A 152 -10.09 -0.34 6.81
N THR A 153 -9.05 0.47 6.62
CA THR A 153 -9.08 1.90 6.97
C THR A 153 -9.73 2.74 5.86
N GLN A 154 -10.75 3.51 6.22
CA GLN A 154 -11.39 4.46 5.30
C GLN A 154 -10.52 5.70 5.11
N GLY A 155 -10.64 6.32 3.93
CA GLY A 155 -9.93 7.56 3.64
C GLY A 155 -9.73 7.81 2.15
N ALA A 156 -9.06 8.91 1.85
CA ALA A 156 -8.72 9.32 0.49
C ALA A 156 -7.22 9.60 0.36
N VAL A 157 -6.75 9.61 -0.89
CA VAL A 157 -5.39 10.02 -1.23
C VAL A 157 -5.46 11.38 -1.91
N GLY A 158 -4.84 12.37 -1.28
CA GLY A 158 -4.78 13.74 -1.77
C GLY A 158 -3.36 14.19 -2.09
N ALA A 159 -3.24 15.46 -2.47
CA ALA A 159 -1.97 16.15 -2.53
C ALA A 159 -1.94 17.23 -1.44
N CYS A 160 -0.86 17.33 -0.69
CA CYS A 160 -0.64 18.40 0.25
C CYS A 160 -0.59 19.74 -0.51
N PRO A 161 -1.44 20.74 -0.19
CA PRO A 161 -1.46 22.02 -0.89
C PRO A 161 -0.18 22.83 -0.67
N ILE A 162 0.52 22.59 0.46
CA ILE A 162 1.74 23.30 0.83
C ILE A 162 2.96 22.66 0.16
N HIS A 163 3.07 21.33 0.21
CA HIS A 163 4.29 20.62 -0.18
C HIS A 163 4.18 19.92 -1.54
N GLY A 164 2.97 19.80 -2.11
CA GLY A 164 2.71 19.02 -3.32
C GLY A 164 2.95 17.52 -3.19
N LYS A 165 3.28 17.03 -1.99
CA LYS A 165 3.52 15.62 -1.68
C LYS A 165 2.20 14.89 -1.43
N PRO A 166 2.11 13.60 -1.75
CA PRO A 166 0.91 12.83 -1.51
C PRO A 166 0.61 12.68 -0.02
N VAL A 167 -0.67 12.76 0.33
CA VAL A 167 -1.16 12.65 1.71
C VAL A 167 -2.28 11.61 1.78
N VAL A 168 -2.44 11.01 2.95
CA VAL A 168 -3.64 10.25 3.30
C VAL A 168 -4.56 11.12 4.15
N GLU A 169 -5.84 11.13 3.79
CA GLU A 169 -6.91 11.85 4.48
C GLU A 169 -7.81 10.78 5.12
N LEU A 170 -7.74 10.65 6.44
CA LEU A 170 -8.39 9.61 7.27
C LEU A 170 -9.63 10.16 8.00
#